data_AF-M4SMV3-F1
#
_entry.id   AF-M4SMV3-F1
#
_cell.length_a   1.000
_cell.length_b   1.000
_cell.length_c   1.000
_cell.angle_alpha   90.00
_cell.angle_beta   90.00
_cell.angle_gamma   90.00
#
_symmetry.space_group_name_H-M   'P 1'
#
loop_
_entity.id
_entity.type
_entity.pdbx_description
1 polymer ?
#
loop_
_entity_poly.entity_id
_entity_poly.type
_entity_poly.pdbx_seq_one_letter_code
_entity_poly.pdbx_strand_id
1 'polypeptide(L)'
;MIKLRSTFDRHGIDLAIEKPVFDTLTPIGPCRPDFLLEARSRSTGEIRQIVVEAMDSNDETYRLSKAATHPRMEQLAPLVCVSPLDLERDRIALTVLRRFGL
;
A
#
# COMPACT_ATOMS: atom_id res chain seq x y z
N MET A 1 -6.81 9.20 0.85
CA MET A 1 -5.44 9.73 1.07
C MET A 1 -5.37 10.71 2.23
N ILE A 2 -6.03 11.88 2.20
CA ILE A 2 -5.99 12.87 3.31
C ILE A 2 -6.50 12.30 4.64
N LYS A 3 -7.59 11.52 4.63
CA LYS A 3 -8.11 10.84 5.82
C LYS A 3 -7.11 9.85 6.45
N LEU A 4 -6.22 9.25 5.66
CA LEU A 4 -5.31 8.21 6.13
C LEU A 4 -4.29 8.78 7.11
N ARG A 5 -3.67 9.92 6.76
CA ARG A 5 -2.73 10.63 7.63
C ARG A 5 -3.36 11.03 8.97
N SER A 6 -4.58 11.57 8.95
CA SER A 6 -5.28 11.95 10.19
C SER A 6 -5.58 10.75 11.11
N THR A 7 -5.81 9.56 10.55
CA THR A 7 -6.05 8.37 11.37
C THR A 7 -4.76 7.88 12.00
N PHE A 8 -3.65 7.83 11.25
CA PHE A 8 -2.35 7.40 11.75
C PHE A 8 -1.78 8.36 12.81
N ASP A 9 -1.98 9.66 12.63
CA ASP A 9 -1.55 10.67 13.60
C ASP A 9 -2.21 10.46 14.98
N ARG A 10 -3.49 10.08 15.03
CA ARG A 10 -4.19 9.73 16.28
C ARG A 10 -3.61 8.50 16.97
N HIS A 11 -2.88 7.65 16.25
CA HIS A 11 -2.14 6.51 16.80
C HIS A 11 -0.67 6.83 17.11
N GLY A 12 -0.26 8.10 17.01
CA GLY A 12 1.12 8.52 17.25
C GLY A 12 2.08 8.04 16.17
N ILE A 13 1.61 7.96 14.92
CA ILE A 13 2.39 7.47 13.79
C ILE A 13 2.49 8.54 12.71
N ASP A 14 3.73 8.80 12.29
CA ASP A 14 4.01 9.61 11.11
C ASP A 14 3.84 8.73 9.86
N LEU A 15 3.00 9.17 8.93
CA LEU A 15 2.72 8.43 7.69
C LEU A 15 3.18 9.22 6.47
N ALA A 16 4.21 8.70 5.78
CA ALA A 16 4.57 9.12 4.44
C ALA A 16 3.78 8.30 3.41
N ILE A 17 3.37 8.98 2.34
CA ILE A 17 2.64 8.37 1.22
C ILE A 17 3.34 8.82 -0.05
N GLU A 18 3.89 7.86 -0.78
CA GLU A 18 4.57 8.09 -2.05
C GLU A 18 3.78 7.45 -3.18
N LYS A 19 3.70 8.15 -4.32
CA LYS A 19 3.20 7.60 -5.58
C LYS A 19 4.36 7.55 -6.58
N PRO A 20 4.94 6.36 -6.82
CA PRO A 20 6.03 6.22 -7.78
C PRO A 20 5.60 6.62 -9.18
N VAL A 21 6.38 7.47 -9.84
CA VAL A 21 6.17 7.86 -11.24
C VAL A 21 6.93 6.92 -12.18
N PHE A 22 8.10 6.46 -11.73
CA PHE A 22 8.97 5.54 -12.44
C PHE A 22 8.89 4.13 -11.85
N ASP A 23 9.36 3.16 -12.63
CA ASP A 23 9.48 1.78 -12.17
C ASP A 23 10.60 1.64 -11.13
N THR A 24 10.33 0.84 -10.11
CA THR A 24 11.32 0.40 -9.14
C THR A 24 11.85 -0.96 -9.57
N LEU A 25 13.18 -1.10 -9.57
CA LEU A 25 13.82 -2.38 -9.88
C LEU A 25 13.71 -3.34 -8.69
N THR A 26 13.32 -4.59 -8.96
CA THR A 26 13.32 -5.68 -7.98
C THR A 26 14.15 -6.85 -8.53
N PRO A 27 14.58 -7.80 -7.69
CA PRO A 27 15.34 -8.96 -8.13
C PRO A 27 14.65 -9.80 -9.22
N ILE A 28 13.32 -9.75 -9.30
CA ILE A 28 12.50 -10.51 -10.26
C ILE A 28 11.82 -9.62 -11.31
N GLY A 29 12.38 -8.43 -11.54
CA GLY A 29 12.01 -7.50 -12.60
C GLY A 29 11.46 -6.16 -12.10
N PRO A 30 11.27 -5.18 -13.00
CA PRO A 30 10.70 -3.89 -12.62
C PRO A 30 9.22 -4.02 -12.23
N CYS A 31 8.81 -3.18 -11.28
CA CYS A 31 7.41 -2.94 -10.96
C CYS A 31 7.18 -1.48 -10.58
N ARG A 32 5.94 -1.02 -10.71
CA ARG A 32 5.52 0.30 -10.26
C ARG A 32 4.21 0.16 -9.48
N PRO A 33 4.26 0.17 -8.15
CA PRO A 33 3.04 0.13 -7.35
C PRO A 33 2.30 1.45 -7.44
N ASP A 34 1.00 1.42 -7.15
CA ASP A 34 0.20 2.65 -7.09
C ASP A 34 0.65 3.57 -5.94
N PHE A 35 0.93 3.00 -4.76
CA PHE A 35 1.49 3.75 -3.64
C PHE A 35 2.47 2.91 -2.79
N LEU A 36 3.46 3.59 -2.24
CA LEU A 36 4.30 3.10 -1.15
C LEU A 36 3.97 3.89 0.11
N LEU A 37 3.66 3.20 1.20
CA LEU A 37 3.40 3.82 2.49
C LEU A 37 4.52 3.49 3.45
N GLU A 38 5.00 4.51 4.16
CA GLU A 38 5.94 4.35 5.27
C GLU A 38 5.31 4.90 6.55
N ALA A 39 5.22 4.04 7.56
CA ALA A 39 4.70 4.37 8.87
C ALA A 39 5.84 4.33 9.88
N ARG A 40 6.02 5.43 10.61
CA ARG A 40 7.00 5.53 11.70
C ARG A 40 6.31 5.78 13.03
N SER A 41 6.51 4.88 13.98
CA SER A 41 6.08 5.06 15.36
C SER A 41 6.84 6.20 16.02
N ARG A 42 6.13 7.18 16.61
CA ARG A 42 6.76 8.28 17.36
C ARG A 42 7.33 7.83 18.70
N SER A 43 6.79 6.77 19.30
CA SER A 43 7.21 6.29 20.62
C SER A 43 8.42 5.36 20.55
N THR A 44 8.51 4.53 19.51
CA THR A 44 9.57 3.53 19.37
C THR A 44 10.57 3.85 18.26
N GLY A 45 10.22 4.75 17.34
CA GLY A 45 11.00 5.00 16.13
C GLY A 45 10.93 3.88 15.10
N GLU A 46 10.19 2.79 15.36
CA GLU A 46 10.05 1.67 14.43
C GLU A 46 9.43 2.15 13.11
N ILE A 47 10.06 1.75 12.00
CA ILE A 47 9.62 2.06 10.65
C ILE A 47 9.10 0.77 10.00
N ARG A 48 7.91 0.84 9.43
CA ARG A 48 7.33 -0.22 8.60
C ARG A 48 6.89 0.36 7.27
N GLN A 49 6.99 -0.46 6.23
CA GLN A 49 6.55 -0.09 4.89
C GLN A 49 5.49 -1.09 4.41
N ILE A 50 4.56 -0.60 3.60
CA ILE A 50 3.65 -1.46 2.82
C ILE A 50 3.52 -0.92 1.40
N VAL A 51 3.31 -1.83 0.46
CA VAL A 51 2.90 -1.49 -0.90
C VAL A 51 1.38 -1.52 -0.98
N VAL A 52 0.77 -0.51 -1.60
CA VAL A 52 -0.67 -0.48 -1.87
C VAL A 52 -0.90 -0.51 -3.38
N GLU A 53 -1.75 -1.45 -3.79
CA GLU A 53 -2.20 -1.60 -5.17
C GLU A 53 -3.71 -1.40 -5.26
N ALA A 54 -4.15 -0.50 -6.14
CA ALA A 54 -5.57 -0.31 -6.41
C ALA A 54 -6.07 -1.35 -7.42
N MET A 55 -7.16 -2.02 -7.07
CA MET A 55 -7.81 -3.01 -7.92
C MET A 55 -8.92 -2.32 -8.71
N ASP A 56 -8.81 -2.28 -10.03
CA ASP A 56 -9.94 -1.85 -10.88
C ASP A 56 -10.94 -3.01 -11.08
N SER A 57 -12.18 -2.69 -11.44
CA SER A 57 -13.29 -3.64 -11.50
C SER A 57 -13.04 -4.77 -12.51
N ASN A 58 -12.82 -5.98 -11.99
CA ASN A 58 -13.08 -7.31 -12.58
C ASN A 58 -12.73 -7.60 -14.07
N ASP A 59 -11.82 -6.86 -14.70
CA ASP A 59 -11.33 -7.24 -16.03
C ASP A 59 -10.32 -8.39 -15.92
N GLU A 60 -10.57 -9.49 -16.62
CA GLU A 60 -9.74 -10.68 -16.65
C GLU A 60 -8.31 -10.40 -17.17
N THR A 61 -8.18 -9.46 -18.09
CA THR A 61 -6.89 -8.98 -18.62
C THR A 61 -6.09 -8.26 -17.55
N TYR A 62 -6.77 -7.50 -16.68
CA TYR A 62 -6.18 -6.83 -15.53
C TYR A 62 -5.64 -7.84 -14.51
N ARG A 63 -6.39 -8.92 -14.22
CA ARG A 63 -5.94 -9.97 -13.29
C ARG A 63 -4.66 -10.66 -13.74
N LEU A 64 -4.52 -10.95 -15.03
CA LEU A 64 -3.33 -11.60 -15.59
C LEU A 64 -2.09 -10.70 -15.50
N SER A 65 -2.24 -9.40 -15.79
CA SER A 65 -1.16 -8.43 -15.61
C SER A 65 -0.73 -8.31 -14.14
N LYS A 66 -1.69 -8.36 -13.20
CA LYS A 66 -1.43 -8.26 -11.75
C LYS A 66 -0.76 -9.51 -11.18
N ALA A 67 -1.14 -10.70 -11.65
CA ALA A 67 -0.48 -11.96 -11.24
C ALA A 67 1.02 -11.95 -11.57
N ALA A 68 1.43 -11.26 -12.64
CA ALA A 68 2.83 -11.13 -13.01
C ALA A 68 3.58 -10.04 -12.20
N THR A 69 2.90 -8.98 -11.76
CA THR A 69 3.55 -7.83 -11.10
C THR A 69 3.51 -7.88 -9.57
N HIS A 70 2.50 -8.53 -8.97
CA HIS A 70 2.37 -8.64 -7.52
C HIS A 70 3.58 -9.32 -6.85
N PRO A 71 4.11 -10.44 -7.37
CA PRO A 71 5.31 -11.06 -6.77
C PRO A 71 6.50 -10.09 -6.72
N ARG A 72 6.64 -9.21 -7.73
CA ARG A 72 7.68 -8.19 -7.79
C ARG A 72 7.44 -7.12 -6.73
N MET A 73 6.22 -6.63 -6.60
CA MET A 73 5.84 -5.64 -5.58
C MET A 73 6.06 -6.15 -4.15
N GLU A 74 5.81 -7.44 -3.90
CA GLU A 74 6.08 -8.08 -2.61
C GLU A 74 7.58 -8.14 -2.26
N GLN A 75 8.49 -7.94 -3.23
CA GLN A 75 9.93 -7.76 -2.93
C GLN A 75 10.24 -6.39 -2.29
N LEU A 76 9.36 -5.39 -2.45
CA LEU A 76 9.58 -4.05 -1.90
C LEU A 76 9.11 -3.96 -0.45
N ALA A 77 7.89 -4.42 -0.19
CA ALA A 77 7.26 -4.44 1.12
C ALA A 77 5.97 -5.30 1.06
N PRO A 78 5.38 -5.65 2.21
CA PRO A 78 4.08 -6.32 2.25
C PRO A 78 3.02 -5.64 1.37
N LEU A 79 2.44 -6.39 0.43
CA LEU A 79 1.43 -5.90 -0.50
C LEU A 79 0.03 -5.87 0.14
N VAL A 80 -0.73 -4.80 -0.16
CA VAL A 80 -2.13 -4.62 0.19
C VAL A 80 -2.91 -4.19 -1.05
N CYS A 81 -3.90 -4.98 -1.43
CA CYS A 81 -4.82 -4.63 -2.51
C CYS A 81 -6.02 -3.87 -1.93
N VAL A 82 -6.41 -2.76 -2.55
CA VAL A 82 -7.61 -1.99 -2.20
C VAL A 82 -8.54 -1.89 -3.39
N SER A 83 -9.83 -2.09 -3.18
CA SER A 83 -10.85 -2.02 -4.24
C SER A 83 -11.74 -0.77 -4.08
N PRO A 84 -12.51 -0.38 -5.12
CA PRO A 84 -13.55 0.65 -4.99
C PRO A 84 -14.52 0.37 -3.84
N LEU A 85 -14.84 -0.90 -3.59
CA LEU A 85 -15.71 -1.30 -2.48
C LEU A 85 -15.10 -1.00 -1.10
N ASP A 86 -13.77 -1.08 -0.97
CA ASP A 86 -13.07 -0.70 0.26
C ASP A 86 -13.08 0.80 0.47
N LEU A 87 -13.05 1.57 -0.61
CA LEU A 87 -13.19 3.03 -0.57
C LEU A 87 -14.62 3.43 -0.18
N GLU A 88 -15.63 2.85 -0.83
CA GLU A 88 -17.06 3.11 -0.55
C GLU A 88 -17.43 2.78 0.90
N ARG A 89 -16.82 1.75 1.48
CA ARG A 89 -17.06 1.30 2.86
C ARG A 89 -16.14 1.96 3.89
N ASP A 90 -15.31 2.94 3.50
CA ASP A 90 -14.30 3.61 4.33
C ASP A 90 -13.37 2.62 5.09
N ARG A 91 -13.02 1.49 4.44
CA ARG A 91 -12.21 0.40 5.04
C ARG A 91 -10.72 0.52 4.82
N ILE A 92 -10.28 1.40 3.90
CA ILE A 92 -8.86 1.54 3.54
C ILE A 92 -7.98 1.78 4.77
N ALA A 93 -8.38 2.69 5.66
CA ALA A 93 -7.59 3.00 6.86
C ALA A 93 -7.41 1.79 7.77
N LEU A 94 -8.49 1.03 7.99
CA LEU A 94 -8.47 -0.17 8.82
C LEU A 94 -7.59 -1.26 8.20
N THR A 95 -7.71 -1.50 6.89
CA THR A 95 -6.90 -2.49 6.18
C THR A 95 -5.40 -2.16 6.27
N VAL A 96 -5.05 -0.90 6.06
CA VAL A 96 -3.67 -0.41 6.14
C VAL A 96 -3.12 -0.53 7.57
N LEU A 97 -3.88 -0.11 8.59
CA LEU A 97 -3.49 -0.26 10.01
C LEU A 97 -3.20 -1.71 10.39
N ARG A 98 -4.13 -2.63 10.05
CA ARG A 98 -3.95 -4.05 10.30
C ARG A 98 -2.69 -4.60 9.65
N ARG A 99 -2.36 -4.14 8.43
CA ARG A 99 -1.13 -4.57 7.76
C ARG A 99 0.12 -4.09 8.46
N PHE A 100 0.07 -2.90 9.06
CA PHE A 100 1.11 -2.40 9.93
C PHE A 100 1.12 -3.04 11.33
N GLY A 101 0.19 -3.94 11.65
CA GLY A 101 0.10 -4.63 12.94
C GLY A 101 -0.47 -3.76 14.07
N LEU A 102 -1.35 -2.82 13.72
CA LEU A 102 -1.97 -1.83 14.61
C LEU A 102 -3.49 -2.04 14.70
#